data_AF-A0A543CHA2-F1
#
_entry.id   AF-A0A543CHA2-F1
#
_cell.length_a   1.000
_cell.length_b   1.000
_cell.length_c   1.000
_cell.angle_alpha   90.00
_cell.angle_beta   90.00
_cell.angle_gamma   90.00
#
_symmetry.space_group_name_H-M   'P 1'
#
loop_
_entity.id
_entity.type
_entity.pdbx_description
1 polymer ?
#
loop_
_entity_poly.entity_id
_entity_poly.type
_entity_poly.pdbx_seq_one_letter_code
_entity_poly.pdbx_strand_id
1 'polypeptide(L)'
;MNELPFVAFARLTAATVLLSAPMAPLRHPLVFSGHSGGYGVVWHRTEVDGVPAYWAEGDEDQRRVYLAFRVGLADEQLAWRGITHLVEHLAMHAVGGPIHDSNGQVGAVTTVFAAHGADTGTADFVTGVCRALRALPFDRLERENQVLRTEAGTRGAALTDPLVIWRYGAATYGLPAYDELGVGRHTPDRIAAWAGRWFTRRNLVLVFAGGPPPADLTIDLPEGERMPPPEPSSALPGTPAYFRQPGGSVAMTSVVRRSTAAQVYSVLLRNRLHRSLRQEAALSYTPGTSYDARDGRYAHLTAYTDGLAENHDRLLSAFLHEIELLADHLTAPKEVSDVVTRVRAGRRKASATSRAYGNALRELLGAEPYTDAHLESDLDTVDTEVVQRTAVEVLDSAVVMVPGSRAPSARYRPAPRFSSGGVDGEALRSTNAPVDSSRLIVGADGVSLFRGPRPLTVRFRECEAMLAWPDGARRLIGRDGFLLTVEPTLWTRGASLTARLDAGVPADRVVPMPRRPAGEIPVARTSRYERVRARFKH
;
A
#
# COMPACT_ATOMS: atom_id res chain seq x y z
N MET A 1 26.11 -0.78 -22.73
CA MET A 1 24.92 -1.62 -22.46
C MET A 1 24.78 -1.74 -20.95
N ASN A 2 24.19 -0.71 -20.32
CA ASN A 2 23.74 -0.74 -18.93
C ASN A 2 22.22 -0.47 -19.01
N GLU A 3 21.43 -1.54 -19.01
CA GLU A 3 19.97 -1.45 -18.91
C GLU A 3 19.59 -1.13 -17.46
N LEU A 4 19.40 0.16 -17.15
CA LEU A 4 18.55 0.57 -16.04
C LEU A 4 17.57 1.63 -16.56
N PRO A 5 16.33 1.20 -16.84
CA PRO A 5 15.20 1.93 -16.32
C PRO A 5 14.13 0.96 -15.81
N PHE A 6 13.92 0.92 -14.49
CA PHE A 6 12.62 0.81 -13.81
C PHE A 6 12.90 0.66 -12.29
N VAL A 7 12.30 1.53 -11.48
CA VAL A 7 12.39 1.61 -9.99
C VAL A 7 13.81 1.76 -9.45
N ALA A 8 14.35 2.98 -9.57
CA ALA A 8 15.32 3.48 -8.60
C ALA A 8 14.59 4.50 -7.71
N PHE A 9 14.17 4.01 -6.55
CA PHE A 9 13.70 4.74 -5.37
C PHE A 9 12.49 5.69 -5.54
N ALA A 10 11.35 5.21 -5.04
CA ALA A 10 10.23 6.04 -4.58
C ALA A 10 10.54 6.75 -3.25
N ARG A 11 11.83 6.91 -2.88
CA ARG A 11 12.28 7.61 -1.68
C ARG A 11 13.44 8.54 -1.96
N LEU A 12 13.34 9.79 -1.55
CA LEU A 12 14.42 10.78 -1.63
C LEU A 12 15.38 10.60 -0.46
N THR A 13 16.53 9.95 -0.67
CA THR A 13 17.69 10.12 0.22
C THR A 13 19.02 10.04 -0.53
N ALA A 14 19.91 10.98 -0.22
CA ALA A 14 21.32 11.00 -0.61
C ALA A 14 22.16 10.11 0.33
N ALA A 15 23.35 9.72 -0.15
CA ALA A 15 24.21 8.62 0.30
C ALA A 15 24.76 8.68 1.75
N THR A 16 24.97 7.50 2.38
CA THR A 16 26.28 6.86 2.69
C THR A 16 26.08 5.63 3.60
N VAL A 17 26.72 4.51 3.25
CA VAL A 17 26.66 3.21 3.92
C VAL A 17 27.48 3.21 5.22
N LEU A 18 26.86 2.76 6.31
CA LEU A 18 27.54 2.09 7.42
C LEU A 18 26.57 1.07 8.03
N LEU A 19 27.06 -0.16 8.16
CA LEU A 19 26.36 -1.36 8.62
C LEU A 19 25.72 -1.15 10.00
N SER A 20 24.42 -1.34 10.10
CA SER A 20 23.70 -1.57 11.35
C SER A 20 22.46 -2.43 11.04
N ALA A 21 22.25 -3.47 11.84
CA ALA A 21 21.27 -4.53 11.63
C ALA A 21 19.82 -4.03 11.39
N PRO A 22 19.03 -4.71 10.54
CA PRO A 22 17.67 -4.29 10.25
C PRO A 22 16.75 -4.59 11.45
N MET A 23 16.25 -3.52 12.08
CA MET A 23 15.06 -3.56 12.93
C MET A 23 13.88 -4.02 12.08
N ALA A 24 13.20 -5.06 12.55
CA ALA A 24 12.03 -5.66 11.92
C ALA A 24 10.89 -4.64 11.78
N PRO A 25 10.16 -4.60 10.65
CA PRO A 25 8.93 -3.83 10.57
C PRO A 25 7.89 -4.49 11.49
N LEU A 26 7.34 -3.73 12.43
CA LEU A 26 6.16 -4.09 13.22
C LEU A 26 4.95 -4.22 12.29
N ARG A 27 4.89 -5.32 11.53
CA ARG A 27 3.72 -5.83 10.82
C ARG A 27 3.32 -7.13 11.49
N HIS A 28 2.84 -7.04 12.73
CA HIS A 28 2.04 -8.11 13.31
C HIS A 28 0.58 -7.69 13.22
N PRO A 29 -0.32 -8.49 12.61
CA PRO A 29 -1.69 -8.47 13.08
C PRO A 29 -1.62 -8.79 14.57
N LEU A 30 -2.27 -8.01 15.42
CA LEU A 30 -2.33 -8.25 16.86
C LEU A 30 -2.77 -9.72 17.10
N VAL A 31 -1.81 -10.60 17.38
CA VAL A 31 -2.07 -12.01 17.74
C VAL A 31 -2.19 -12.04 19.26
N PHE A 32 -3.41 -12.17 19.75
CA PHE A 32 -3.69 -12.39 21.16
C PHE A 32 -3.48 -13.87 21.52
N SER A 33 -2.60 -14.14 22.48
CA SER A 33 -2.56 -15.38 23.25
C SER A 33 -3.33 -15.16 24.55
N GLY A 34 -4.50 -15.79 24.71
CA GLY A 34 -5.30 -15.78 25.93
C GLY A 34 -5.95 -17.15 26.14
N HIS A 35 -6.00 -17.58 27.40
CA HIS A 35 -6.32 -18.94 27.84
C HIS A 35 -7.73 -19.41 27.49
N SER A 36 -7.85 -20.74 27.38
CA SER A 36 -9.07 -21.50 27.11
C SER A 36 -10.14 -21.35 28.18
N GLY A 37 -11.29 -20.79 27.81
CA GLY A 37 -12.56 -20.95 28.49
C GLY A 37 -13.67 -20.88 27.45
N GLY A 38 -14.28 -22.03 27.13
CA GLY A 38 -15.35 -22.09 26.15
C GLY A 38 -16.71 -21.90 26.80
N TYR A 39 -17.42 -20.83 26.43
CA TYR A 39 -18.90 -20.71 26.37
C TYR A 39 -19.17 -19.55 25.40
N GLY A 40 -20.26 -19.62 24.61
CA GLY A 40 -20.51 -18.74 23.46
C GLY A 40 -20.39 -17.25 23.77
N VAL A 41 -19.28 -16.64 23.38
CA VAL A 41 -19.08 -15.20 23.55
C VAL A 41 -19.70 -14.50 22.35
N VAL A 42 -20.88 -13.93 22.60
CA VAL A 42 -21.68 -13.17 21.63
C VAL A 42 -21.10 -11.77 21.54
N TRP A 43 -20.89 -11.30 20.31
CA TRP A 43 -20.73 -9.88 20.05
C TRP A 43 -22.10 -9.32 19.65
N HIS A 44 -22.31 -8.03 19.90
CA HIS A 44 -23.56 -7.35 19.65
C HIS A 44 -23.34 -6.20 18.67
N ARG A 45 -24.36 -5.90 17.87
CA ARG A 45 -24.44 -4.66 17.08
C ARG A 45 -25.55 -3.81 17.67
N THR A 46 -25.22 -2.57 18.00
CA THR A 46 -26.13 -1.51 18.43
C THR A 46 -25.85 -0.24 17.63
N GLU A 47 -26.48 0.87 17.98
CA GLU A 47 -26.24 2.18 17.38
C GLU A 47 -26.09 3.24 18.47
N VAL A 48 -25.22 4.22 18.24
CA VAL A 48 -25.02 5.41 19.07
C VAL A 48 -25.13 6.62 18.14
N ASP A 49 -26.14 7.46 18.31
CA ASP A 49 -26.41 8.62 17.44
C ASP A 49 -26.45 8.30 15.93
N GLY A 50 -26.98 7.13 15.59
CA GLY A 50 -27.05 6.61 14.21
C GLY A 50 -25.72 6.06 13.67
N VAL A 51 -24.69 5.96 14.50
CA VAL A 51 -23.40 5.32 14.17
C VAL A 51 -23.45 3.85 14.58
N PRO A 52 -23.13 2.91 13.68
CA PRO A 52 -23.04 1.50 14.04
C PRO A 52 -21.97 1.28 15.12
N ALA A 53 -22.34 0.60 16.20
CA ALA A 53 -21.46 0.27 17.30
C ALA A 53 -21.47 -1.24 17.56
N TYR A 54 -20.30 -1.85 17.50
CA TYR A 54 -20.11 -3.27 17.81
C TYR A 54 -19.51 -3.41 19.18
N TRP A 55 -19.95 -4.40 19.95
CA TRP A 55 -19.38 -4.59 21.27
C TRP A 55 -19.37 -6.05 21.70
N ALA A 56 -18.50 -6.37 22.66
CA ALA A 56 -18.42 -7.68 23.27
C ALA A 56 -18.17 -7.55 24.77
N GLU A 57 -18.76 -8.46 25.53
CA GLU A 57 -18.48 -8.61 26.96
C GLU A 57 -17.01 -8.98 27.20
N GLY A 58 -16.47 -8.56 28.34
CA GLY A 58 -15.10 -8.84 28.75
C GLY A 58 -14.77 -8.18 30.09
N ASP A 59 -13.62 -8.52 30.67
CA ASP A 59 -13.17 -7.95 31.94
C ASP A 59 -13.04 -6.43 31.87
N GLU A 60 -13.45 -5.72 32.94
CA GLU A 60 -13.39 -4.26 33.01
C GLU A 60 -11.95 -3.73 32.84
N ASP A 61 -10.96 -4.49 33.29
CA ASP A 61 -9.53 -4.18 33.16
C ASP A 61 -9.01 -4.30 31.71
N GLN A 62 -9.82 -4.84 30.80
CA GLN A 62 -9.50 -5.02 29.38
C GLN A 62 -10.39 -4.17 28.47
N ARG A 63 -10.96 -3.07 28.99
CA ARG A 63 -11.74 -2.14 28.18
C ARG A 63 -10.92 -1.53 27.06
N ARG A 64 -11.51 -1.54 25.86
CA ARG A 64 -10.91 -1.00 24.63
C ARG A 64 -11.98 -0.33 23.81
N VAL A 65 -11.61 0.73 23.12
CA VAL A 65 -12.48 1.39 22.15
C VAL A 65 -11.74 1.62 20.85
N TYR A 66 -12.46 1.47 19.73
CA TYR A 66 -11.96 1.76 18.40
C TYR A 66 -12.96 2.65 17.66
N LEU A 67 -12.48 3.74 17.08
CA LEU A 67 -13.21 4.58 16.13
C LEU A 67 -12.60 4.34 14.75
N ALA A 68 -13.32 3.63 13.88
CA ALA A 68 -12.83 3.30 12.54
C ALA A 68 -13.60 4.09 11.46
N PHE A 69 -12.86 4.92 10.72
CA PHE A 69 -13.35 5.67 9.57
C PHE A 69 -12.93 4.99 8.27
N ARG A 70 -13.77 5.00 7.23
CA ARG A 70 -13.47 4.38 5.92
C ARG A 70 -12.50 5.20 5.06
N VAL A 71 -11.75 6.13 5.62
CA VAL A 71 -10.75 6.89 4.85
C VAL A 71 -9.37 6.31 5.10
N GLY A 72 -8.58 6.08 4.06
CA GLY A 72 -7.19 5.67 4.19
C GLY A 72 -6.31 6.27 3.11
N LEU A 73 -5.07 5.78 3.06
CA LEU A 73 -4.04 6.28 2.13
C LEU A 73 -4.42 6.10 0.65
N ALA A 74 -5.31 5.15 0.33
CA ALA A 74 -5.76 4.90 -1.04
C ALA A 74 -6.82 5.91 -1.53
N ASP A 75 -7.44 6.68 -0.63
CA ASP A 75 -8.40 7.72 -0.98
C ASP A 75 -7.72 9.04 -1.36
N GLU A 76 -6.42 9.17 -1.09
CA GLU A 76 -5.65 10.40 -1.32
C GLU A 76 -5.25 10.59 -2.80
N GLN A 77 -4.61 11.72 -3.09
CA GLN A 77 -3.90 11.95 -4.36
C GLN A 77 -2.40 12.00 -4.09
N LEU A 78 -1.58 11.44 -4.98
CA LEU A 78 -0.13 11.34 -4.76
C LEU A 78 0.53 12.68 -4.42
N ALA A 79 0.18 13.76 -5.13
CA ALA A 79 0.76 15.10 -4.91
C ALA A 79 0.49 15.66 -3.49
N TRP A 80 -0.56 15.17 -2.84
CA TRP A 80 -1.05 15.59 -1.52
C TRP A 80 -1.03 14.43 -0.52
N ARG A 81 -0.28 13.37 -0.81
CA ARG A 81 -0.25 12.21 0.05
C ARG A 81 0.32 12.58 1.43
N GLY A 82 -0.28 12.05 2.49
CA GLY A 82 0.05 12.35 3.89
C GLY A 82 -1.00 13.18 4.61
N ILE A 83 -2.06 13.61 3.93
CA ILE A 83 -3.11 14.44 4.55
C ILE A 83 -3.91 13.69 5.63
N THR A 84 -4.26 12.43 5.40
CA THR A 84 -5.02 11.61 6.36
C THR A 84 -4.17 11.28 7.58
N HIS A 85 -2.88 10.98 7.35
CA HIS A 85 -1.90 10.76 8.41
C HIS A 85 -1.69 12.00 9.26
N LEU A 86 -1.62 13.18 8.64
CA LEU A 86 -1.55 14.45 9.36
C LEU A 86 -2.82 14.75 10.18
N VAL A 87 -4.01 14.44 9.66
CA VAL A 87 -5.26 14.58 10.45
C VAL A 87 -5.23 13.66 11.67
N GLU A 88 -4.76 12.44 11.52
CA GLU A 88 -4.64 11.47 12.62
C GLU A 88 -3.69 12.00 13.71
N HIS A 89 -2.49 12.45 13.36
CA HIS A 89 -1.55 13.07 14.30
C HIS A 89 -2.14 14.27 15.06
N LEU A 90 -2.78 15.20 14.32
CA LEU A 90 -3.40 16.38 14.92
C LEU A 90 -4.53 16.00 15.89
N ALA A 91 -5.35 15.00 15.53
CA ALA A 91 -6.43 14.51 16.38
C ALA A 91 -5.88 13.80 17.63
N MET A 92 -4.94 12.88 17.47
CA MET A 92 -4.36 12.10 18.59
C MET A 92 -3.62 13.00 19.58
N HIS A 93 -2.92 14.03 19.11
CA HIS A 93 -2.28 15.00 19.99
C HIS A 93 -3.29 15.71 20.90
N ALA A 94 -4.47 16.09 20.38
CA ALA A 94 -5.49 16.81 21.15
C ALA A 94 -6.17 15.95 22.23
N VAL A 95 -6.18 14.63 22.05
CA VAL A 95 -6.84 13.70 22.99
C VAL A 95 -6.01 13.50 24.25
N GLY A 96 -4.68 13.64 24.20
CA GLY A 96 -3.80 13.73 25.36
C GLY A 96 -3.93 12.58 26.37
N GLY A 97 -3.01 11.60 26.32
CA GLY A 97 -2.93 10.53 27.32
C GLY A 97 -1.50 9.98 27.43
N PRO A 98 -1.21 9.11 28.42
CA PRO A 98 0.04 8.35 28.43
C PRO A 98 0.21 7.65 27.07
N ILE A 99 1.42 7.74 26.50
CA ILE A 99 1.78 7.22 25.15
C ILE A 99 1.46 5.71 24.99
N HIS A 100 1.23 4.99 26.09
CA HIS A 100 1.02 3.55 26.10
C HIS A 100 -0.45 3.11 26.01
N ASP A 101 -1.42 4.03 26.17
CA ASP A 101 -2.83 3.68 26.35
C ASP A 101 -3.74 4.13 25.18
N SER A 102 -3.18 4.86 24.20
CA SER A 102 -3.92 5.29 23.00
C SER A 102 -3.05 5.33 21.75
N ASN A 103 -3.62 5.02 20.59
CA ASN A 103 -2.91 4.98 19.32
C ASN A 103 -3.84 5.33 18.14
N GLY A 104 -3.28 5.92 17.09
CA GLY A 104 -3.93 6.07 15.80
C GLY A 104 -3.22 5.24 14.73
N GLN A 105 -3.96 4.78 13.73
CA GLN A 105 -3.41 4.03 12.61
C GLN A 105 -4.13 4.38 11.33
N VAL A 106 -3.35 4.79 10.32
CA VAL A 106 -3.84 4.97 8.96
C VAL A 106 -3.47 3.77 8.09
N GLY A 107 -4.49 3.02 7.67
CA GLY A 107 -4.37 1.91 6.72
C GLY A 107 -4.59 2.34 5.28
N ALA A 108 -4.67 1.36 4.37
CA ALA A 108 -4.93 1.63 2.96
C ALA A 108 -6.32 2.24 2.73
N VAL A 109 -7.35 1.74 3.42
CA VAL A 109 -8.77 2.13 3.21
C VAL A 109 -9.50 2.53 4.49
N THR A 110 -8.80 2.57 5.63
CA THR A 110 -9.40 2.92 6.92
C THR A 110 -8.43 3.69 7.79
N THR A 111 -8.95 4.55 8.66
CA THR A 111 -8.22 5.26 9.71
C THR A 111 -8.86 4.91 11.03
N VAL A 112 -8.08 4.41 11.97
CA VAL A 112 -8.56 3.88 13.25
C VAL A 112 -7.90 4.62 14.40
N PHE A 113 -8.70 5.15 15.32
CA PHE A 113 -8.25 5.65 16.61
C PHE A 113 -8.62 4.62 17.68
N ALA A 114 -7.70 4.28 18.57
CA ALA A 114 -7.90 3.26 19.58
C ALA A 114 -7.37 3.68 20.95
N ALA A 115 -8.04 3.22 22.01
CA ALA A 115 -7.56 3.34 23.39
C ALA A 115 -7.84 2.05 24.18
N HIS A 116 -7.01 1.78 25.19
CA HIS A 116 -6.97 0.53 25.96
C HIS A 116 -6.65 0.79 27.44
N GLY A 117 -7.33 0.13 28.39
CA GLY A 117 -6.98 0.16 29.83
C GLY A 117 -8.16 0.21 30.81
N ALA A 118 -7.93 -0.14 32.08
CA ALA A 118 -8.96 -0.21 33.15
C ALA A 118 -9.59 1.15 33.48
N ASP A 119 -8.77 2.20 33.51
CA ASP A 119 -9.20 3.59 33.75
C ASP A 119 -9.62 4.31 32.45
N THR A 120 -9.84 3.57 31.35
CA THR A 120 -10.24 4.22 30.10
C THR A 120 -11.62 4.82 30.25
N GLY A 121 -11.66 6.15 30.37
CA GLY A 121 -12.81 6.97 30.00
C GLY A 121 -13.06 6.80 28.51
N THR A 122 -13.56 5.64 28.08
CA THR A 122 -13.80 5.31 26.66
C THR A 122 -14.73 6.34 26.01
N ALA A 123 -15.70 6.84 26.77
CA ALA A 123 -16.54 7.98 26.37
C ALA A 123 -15.74 9.27 26.21
N ASP A 124 -14.83 9.58 27.13
CA ASP A 124 -13.95 10.76 27.06
C ASP A 124 -13.00 10.67 25.86
N PHE A 125 -12.45 9.49 25.57
CA PHE A 125 -11.62 9.26 24.39
C PHE A 125 -12.40 9.49 23.10
N VAL A 126 -13.58 8.85 22.96
CA VAL A 126 -14.43 9.02 21.78
C VAL A 126 -14.82 10.50 21.62
N THR A 127 -15.25 11.16 22.69
CA THR A 127 -15.64 12.57 22.71
C THR A 127 -14.44 13.47 22.36
N GLY A 128 -13.26 13.18 22.90
CA GLY A 128 -12.03 13.89 22.63
C GLY A 128 -11.63 13.80 21.16
N VAL A 129 -11.65 12.59 20.57
CA VAL A 129 -11.37 12.38 19.15
C VAL A 129 -12.38 13.13 18.29
N CYS A 130 -13.69 13.03 18.60
CA CYS A 130 -14.73 13.73 17.84
C CYS A 130 -14.55 15.25 17.88
N ARG A 131 -14.27 15.82 19.07
CA ARG A 131 -13.98 17.24 19.26
C ARG A 131 -12.76 17.67 18.46
N ALA A 132 -11.67 16.90 18.50
CA ALA A 132 -10.44 17.20 17.79
C ALA A 132 -10.64 17.16 16.27
N LEU A 133 -11.38 16.18 15.75
CA LEU A 133 -11.68 16.07 14.32
C LEU A 133 -12.57 17.21 13.81
N ARG A 134 -13.46 17.75 14.66
CA ARG A 134 -14.25 18.95 14.34
C ARG A 134 -13.42 20.23 14.33
N ALA A 135 -12.41 20.32 15.20
CA ALA A 135 -11.59 21.51 15.40
C ALA A 135 -10.13 21.12 15.62
N LEU A 136 -9.43 20.85 14.52
CA LEU A 136 -8.03 20.38 14.57
C LEU A 136 -7.09 21.45 15.15
N PRO A 137 -6.12 21.06 15.99
CA PRO A 137 -5.17 22.00 16.63
C PRO A 137 -4.09 22.48 15.64
N PHE A 138 -4.44 23.44 14.78
CA PHE A 138 -3.52 23.93 13.74
C PHE A 138 -2.30 24.68 14.28
N ASP A 139 -2.29 25.12 15.54
CA ASP A 139 -1.10 25.66 16.22
C ASP A 139 0.04 24.65 16.30
N ARG A 140 -0.26 23.35 16.21
CA ARG A 140 0.70 22.23 16.22
C ARG A 140 1.18 21.80 14.84
N LEU A 141 0.57 22.32 13.77
CA LEU A 141 0.77 21.83 12.40
C LEU A 141 2.25 21.74 11.99
N GLU A 142 3.05 22.76 12.30
CA GLU A 142 4.48 22.75 11.94
C GLU A 142 5.27 21.65 12.66
N ARG A 143 4.98 21.41 13.93
CA ARG A 143 5.63 20.38 14.74
C ARG A 143 5.25 18.98 14.25
N GLU A 144 3.97 18.72 14.01
CA GLU A 144 3.52 17.42 13.51
C GLU A 144 4.08 17.11 12.12
N ASN A 145 4.20 18.13 11.25
CA ASN A 145 4.90 17.96 9.97
C ASN A 145 6.38 17.59 10.15
N GLN A 146 7.06 18.08 11.19
CA GLN A 146 8.44 17.69 11.49
C GLN A 146 8.51 16.23 11.98
N VAL A 147 7.59 15.82 12.86
CA VAL A 147 7.48 14.43 13.34
C VAL A 147 7.29 13.47 12.16
N LEU A 148 6.31 13.75 11.29
CA LEU A 148 6.03 12.93 10.10
C LEU A 148 7.21 12.82 9.14
N ARG A 149 7.97 13.90 8.95
CA ARG A 149 9.19 13.87 8.13
C ARG A 149 10.28 12.99 8.74
N THR A 150 10.45 13.04 10.07
CA THR A 150 11.37 12.16 10.79
C THR A 150 10.94 10.71 10.65
N GLU A 151 9.67 10.39 10.86
CA GLU A 151 9.12 9.05 10.67
C GLU A 151 9.33 8.52 9.26
N ALA A 152 9.05 9.35 8.24
CA ALA A 152 9.27 8.98 6.85
C ALA A 152 10.74 8.65 6.55
N GLY A 153 11.68 9.36 7.18
CA GLY A 153 13.11 9.11 7.08
C GLY A 153 13.56 7.81 7.77
N THR A 154 12.89 7.39 8.85
CA THR A 154 13.18 6.14 9.57
C THR A 154 12.47 4.92 8.99
N ARG A 155 11.28 5.12 8.41
CA ARG A 155 10.48 4.05 7.80
C ARG A 155 11.34 3.39 6.73
N GLY A 156 11.48 2.06 6.75
CA GLY A 156 12.09 1.29 5.65
C GLY A 156 11.07 1.00 4.53
N ALA A 157 11.53 0.66 3.32
CA ALA A 157 10.62 0.20 2.26
C ALA A 157 10.17 -1.22 2.61
N ALA A 158 8.87 -1.50 2.60
CA ALA A 158 8.41 -2.85 2.88
C ALA A 158 8.70 -3.75 1.67
N LEU A 159 9.06 -5.00 1.92
CA LEU A 159 9.38 -5.98 0.87
C LEU A 159 8.26 -6.15 -0.17
N THR A 160 7.02 -5.89 0.22
CA THR A 160 5.82 -6.06 -0.62
C THR A 160 5.35 -4.77 -1.29
N ASP A 161 5.92 -3.61 -0.98
CA ASP A 161 5.56 -2.33 -1.61
C ASP A 161 5.67 -2.35 -3.15
N PRO A 162 6.71 -2.97 -3.75
CA PRO A 162 6.79 -3.08 -5.21
C PRO A 162 5.60 -3.82 -5.83
N LEU A 163 5.04 -4.82 -5.14
CA LEU A 163 3.91 -5.61 -5.67
C LEU A 163 2.67 -4.75 -5.92
N VAL A 164 2.35 -3.85 -4.97
CA VAL A 164 1.18 -2.97 -5.10
C VAL A 164 1.45 -1.82 -6.07
N ILE A 165 2.69 -1.31 -6.16
CA ILE A 165 3.08 -0.32 -7.18
C ILE A 165 2.91 -0.92 -8.57
N TRP A 166 3.44 -2.13 -8.81
CA TRP A 166 3.32 -2.75 -10.12
C TRP A 166 1.89 -3.14 -10.47
N ARG A 167 1.05 -3.45 -9.48
CA ARG A 167 -0.36 -3.77 -9.72
C ARG A 167 -1.20 -2.52 -9.99
N TYR A 168 -1.10 -1.51 -9.14
CA TYR A 168 -2.02 -0.37 -9.09
C TYR A 168 -1.43 0.93 -9.63
N GLY A 169 -0.11 1.00 -9.76
CA GLY A 169 0.61 2.22 -10.14
C GLY A 169 0.58 3.28 -9.03
N ALA A 170 0.64 4.54 -9.43
CA ALA A 170 0.74 5.70 -8.56
C ALA A 170 -0.63 6.22 -8.05
N ALA A 171 -1.60 5.35 -7.91
CA ALA A 171 -2.98 5.69 -7.56
C ALA A 171 -3.63 4.62 -6.69
N THR A 172 -4.67 5.01 -5.96
CA THR A 172 -5.54 4.12 -5.17
C THR A 172 -4.73 3.20 -4.24
N TYR A 173 -4.93 1.88 -4.32
CA TYR A 173 -4.24 0.87 -3.52
C TYR A 173 -2.72 0.80 -3.74
N GLY A 174 -2.17 1.49 -4.75
CA GLY A 174 -0.73 1.65 -4.93
C GLY A 174 -0.13 2.79 -4.11
N LEU A 175 -0.93 3.80 -3.73
CA LEU A 175 -0.48 4.98 -2.97
C LEU A 175 0.21 4.65 -1.64
N PRO A 176 -0.21 3.66 -0.84
CA PRO A 176 0.47 3.30 0.40
C PRO A 176 1.98 3.04 0.26
N ALA A 177 2.44 2.66 -0.93
CA ALA A 177 3.84 2.35 -1.23
C ALA A 177 4.68 3.55 -1.71
N TYR A 178 4.08 4.73 -1.90
CA TYR A 178 4.79 5.96 -2.29
C TYR A 178 5.23 6.76 -1.05
N ASP A 179 5.94 7.87 -1.28
CA ASP A 179 6.24 8.86 -0.23
C ASP A 179 5.02 9.75 0.05
N GLU A 180 4.93 10.25 1.28
CA GLU A 180 3.91 11.23 1.70
C GLU A 180 4.31 12.62 1.19
N LEU A 181 4.23 12.80 -0.13
CA LEU A 181 4.76 14.00 -0.78
C LEU A 181 4.18 15.28 -0.21
N GLY A 182 2.91 15.29 0.23
CA GLY A 182 2.19 16.45 0.72
C GLY A 182 2.62 16.98 2.09
N VAL A 183 3.39 16.21 2.86
CA VAL A 183 3.75 16.57 4.26
C VAL A 183 4.49 17.90 4.34
N GLY A 184 3.94 18.80 5.15
CA GLY A 184 4.36 20.19 5.31
C GLY A 184 4.04 21.14 4.16
N ARG A 185 3.12 20.76 3.27
CA ARG A 185 2.54 21.66 2.25
C ARG A 185 1.02 21.80 2.33
N HIS A 186 0.36 21.06 3.23
CA HIS A 186 -1.07 21.19 3.44
C HIS A 186 -1.40 22.52 4.13
N THR A 187 -2.39 23.24 3.61
CA THR A 187 -2.95 24.42 4.28
C THR A 187 -3.97 23.98 5.33
N PRO A 188 -4.17 24.74 6.42
CA PRO A 188 -5.24 24.48 7.39
C PRO A 188 -6.60 24.26 6.74
N ASP A 189 -6.99 25.08 5.77
CA ASP A 189 -8.27 24.95 5.06
C ASP A 189 -8.40 23.61 4.32
N ARG A 190 -7.33 23.13 3.68
CA ARG A 190 -7.35 21.84 2.99
C ARG A 190 -7.48 20.69 3.98
N ILE A 191 -6.77 20.76 5.10
CA ILE A 191 -6.84 19.75 6.16
C ILE A 191 -8.25 19.73 6.77
N ALA A 192 -8.82 20.90 7.08
CA ALA A 192 -10.18 21.03 7.59
C ALA A 192 -11.22 20.51 6.59
N ALA A 193 -11.09 20.83 5.30
CA ALA A 193 -11.97 20.32 4.26
C ALA A 193 -11.86 18.80 4.10
N TRP A 194 -10.66 18.24 4.21
CA TRP A 194 -10.45 16.79 4.23
C TRP A 194 -11.11 16.16 5.47
N ALA A 195 -10.85 16.71 6.66
CA ALA A 195 -11.45 16.24 7.90
C ALA A 195 -12.99 16.24 7.83
N GLY A 196 -13.58 17.37 7.44
CA GLY A 196 -15.04 17.53 7.34
C GLY A 196 -15.70 16.64 6.27
N ARG A 197 -14.97 16.24 5.22
CA ARG A 197 -15.47 15.31 4.19
C ARG A 197 -15.46 13.86 4.67
N TRP A 198 -14.39 13.45 5.36
CA TRP A 198 -14.10 12.03 5.58
C TRP A 198 -14.35 11.55 7.02
N PHE A 199 -14.25 12.42 8.01
CA PHE A 199 -14.40 12.07 9.43
C PHE A 199 -15.79 12.49 9.93
N THR A 200 -16.79 11.72 9.49
CA THR A 200 -18.23 12.01 9.69
C THR A 200 -18.94 10.81 10.31
N ARG A 201 -20.12 11.03 10.91
CA ARG A 201 -20.91 9.95 11.55
C ARG A 201 -21.23 8.81 10.59
N ARG A 202 -21.71 9.14 9.39
CA ARG A 202 -22.02 8.12 8.37
C ARG A 202 -20.79 7.45 7.78
N ASN A 203 -19.58 7.95 8.02
CA ASN A 203 -18.34 7.30 7.59
C ASN A 203 -17.58 6.60 8.73
N LEU A 204 -18.17 6.53 9.94
CA LEU A 204 -17.63 5.93 11.15
C LEU A 204 -18.30 4.57 11.47
N VAL A 205 -17.58 3.70 12.16
CA VAL A 205 -18.11 2.61 13.00
C VAL A 205 -17.33 2.58 14.32
N LEU A 206 -18.01 2.18 15.40
CA LEU A 206 -17.43 2.07 16.74
C LEU A 206 -17.27 0.60 17.14
N VAL A 207 -16.23 0.31 17.92
CA VAL A 207 -16.04 -1.01 18.52
C VAL A 207 -15.67 -0.85 19.99
N PHE A 208 -16.40 -1.53 20.88
CA PHE A 208 -16.16 -1.56 22.31
C PHE A 208 -15.79 -2.99 22.76
N ALA A 209 -14.75 -3.11 23.56
CA ALA A 209 -14.39 -4.33 24.28
C ALA A 209 -14.66 -4.11 25.76
N GLY A 210 -15.21 -5.12 26.44
CA GLY A 210 -15.46 -5.04 27.88
C GLY A 210 -16.81 -4.42 28.25
N GLY A 211 -17.81 -4.54 27.37
CA GLY A 211 -19.19 -4.10 27.61
C GLY A 211 -19.79 -3.23 26.49
N PRO A 212 -21.07 -2.84 26.63
CA PRO A 212 -21.78 -1.98 25.67
C PRO A 212 -21.20 -0.55 25.64
N PRO A 213 -21.51 0.24 24.60
CA PRO A 213 -21.22 1.67 24.60
C PRO A 213 -21.83 2.36 25.83
N PRO A 214 -21.14 3.34 26.46
CA PRO A 214 -21.71 4.13 27.55
C PRO A 214 -23.03 4.80 27.16
N ALA A 215 -24.01 4.78 28.06
CA ALA A 215 -25.38 5.23 27.76
C ALA A 215 -25.50 6.73 27.47
N ASP A 216 -24.57 7.53 27.99
CA ASP A 216 -24.44 8.98 27.82
C ASP A 216 -23.45 9.37 26.71
N LEU A 217 -22.91 8.40 25.97
CA LEU A 217 -22.00 8.66 24.88
C LEU A 217 -22.71 9.41 23.75
N THR A 218 -22.15 10.55 23.36
CA THR A 218 -22.60 11.34 22.21
C THR A 218 -21.53 11.40 21.13
N ILE A 219 -21.95 11.29 19.86
CA ILE A 219 -21.06 11.37 18.70
C ILE A 219 -21.24 12.73 18.03
N ASP A 220 -20.49 13.71 18.52
CA ASP A 220 -20.47 15.06 17.97
C ASP A 220 -19.57 15.15 16.73
N LEU A 221 -20.05 14.59 15.61
CA LEU A 221 -19.44 14.71 14.29
C LEU A 221 -20.49 15.13 13.26
N PRO A 222 -20.09 15.81 12.16
CA PRO A 222 -20.98 16.07 11.04
C PRO A 222 -21.60 14.78 10.52
N GLU A 223 -22.84 14.84 10.02
CA GLU A 223 -23.53 13.65 9.52
C GLU A 223 -22.77 12.97 8.37
N GLY A 224 -22.43 13.73 7.33
CA GLY A 224 -21.68 13.27 6.16
C GLY A 224 -22.36 12.14 5.39
N GLU A 225 -21.57 11.32 4.70
CA GLU A 225 -22.03 10.19 3.88
C GLU A 225 -21.18 8.94 4.14
N ARG A 226 -21.78 7.75 3.96
CA ARG A 226 -21.02 6.50 3.90
C ARG A 226 -20.34 6.43 2.55
N MET A 227 -19.06 6.72 2.56
CA MET A 227 -18.25 6.72 1.35
C MET A 227 -17.85 5.27 0.99
N PRO A 228 -17.77 4.91 -0.30
CA PRO A 228 -17.35 3.57 -0.74
C PRO A 228 -15.82 3.44 -0.77
N PRO A 229 -15.24 2.23 -0.65
CA PRO A 229 -13.81 2.03 -0.94
C PRO A 229 -13.44 2.53 -2.35
N PRO A 230 -12.21 3.02 -2.59
CA PRO A 230 -11.82 3.53 -3.89
C PRO A 230 -11.84 2.43 -4.96
N GLU A 231 -12.28 2.77 -6.17
CA GLU A 231 -12.19 1.86 -7.31
C GLU A 231 -10.72 1.54 -7.61
N PRO A 232 -10.35 0.26 -7.82
CA PRO A 232 -8.96 -0.11 -8.05
C PRO A 232 -8.44 0.40 -9.39
N SER A 233 -7.27 1.05 -9.38
CA SER A 233 -6.51 1.33 -10.61
C SER A 233 -5.83 0.06 -11.16
N SER A 234 -5.18 0.17 -12.31
CA SER A 234 -4.29 -0.87 -12.83
C SER A 234 -3.09 -0.24 -13.54
N ALA A 235 -1.90 -0.71 -13.21
CA ALA A 235 -0.66 -0.44 -13.96
C ALA A 235 -0.30 -1.57 -14.94
N LEU A 236 -1.05 -2.68 -14.92
CA LEU A 236 -0.79 -3.85 -15.75
C LEU A 236 -1.82 -3.98 -16.87
N PRO A 237 -1.41 -4.38 -18.08
CA PRO A 237 -2.33 -4.72 -19.16
C PRO A 237 -3.08 -6.04 -18.90
N GLY A 238 -2.60 -6.87 -17.98
CA GLY A 238 -3.23 -8.12 -17.57
C GLY A 238 -2.39 -8.92 -16.58
N THR A 239 -3.01 -9.89 -15.94
CA THR A 239 -2.39 -10.90 -15.06
C THR A 239 -2.66 -12.31 -15.62
N PRO A 240 -1.88 -13.34 -15.25
CA PRO A 240 -0.71 -13.29 -14.37
C PRO A 240 0.47 -12.51 -14.98
N ALA A 241 1.14 -11.71 -14.15
CA ALA A 241 2.27 -10.89 -14.55
C ALA A 241 3.48 -11.11 -13.65
N TYR A 242 4.66 -10.74 -14.13
CA TYR A 242 5.86 -10.70 -13.31
C TYR A 242 6.70 -9.45 -13.58
N PHE A 243 7.42 -9.01 -12.57
CA PHE A 243 8.43 -7.95 -12.70
C PHE A 243 9.69 -8.33 -11.95
N ARG A 244 10.79 -7.70 -12.33
CA ARG A 244 12.11 -7.94 -11.73
C ARG A 244 12.35 -6.92 -10.64
N GLN A 245 12.82 -7.40 -9.49
CA GLN A 245 13.30 -6.53 -8.42
C GLN A 245 14.73 -6.93 -8.05
N PRO A 246 15.69 -6.00 -8.09
CA PRO A 246 17.02 -6.24 -7.52
C PRO A 246 16.89 -6.52 -6.02
N GLY A 247 17.35 -7.68 -5.56
CA GLY A 247 17.29 -8.06 -4.14
C GLY A 247 17.08 -9.54 -3.89
N GLY A 248 16.97 -9.89 -2.60
CA GLY A 248 17.00 -11.24 -2.04
C GLY A 248 15.66 -12.01 -1.97
N SER A 249 14.54 -11.43 -2.43
CA SER A 249 13.21 -11.94 -2.10
C SER A 249 12.38 -12.30 -3.33
N VAL A 250 11.59 -13.36 -3.19
CA VAL A 250 10.52 -13.74 -4.11
C VAL A 250 9.22 -13.42 -3.40
N ALA A 251 8.30 -12.77 -4.09
CA ALA A 251 6.97 -12.53 -3.55
C ALA A 251 5.91 -12.53 -4.65
N MET A 252 4.67 -12.76 -4.26
CA MET A 252 3.52 -12.72 -5.12
C MET A 252 2.38 -12.03 -4.39
N THR A 253 1.60 -11.22 -5.10
CA THR A 253 0.29 -10.77 -4.64
C THR A 253 -0.78 -11.12 -5.65
N SER A 254 -1.96 -11.49 -5.17
CA SER A 254 -3.16 -11.77 -5.97
C SER A 254 -4.37 -11.07 -5.37
N VAL A 255 -5.34 -10.73 -6.22
CA VAL A 255 -6.65 -10.25 -5.80
C VAL A 255 -7.61 -11.42 -5.94
N VAL A 256 -8.29 -11.77 -4.86
CA VAL A 256 -9.26 -12.87 -4.81
C VAL A 256 -10.56 -12.40 -4.20
N ARG A 257 -11.66 -13.09 -4.48
CA ARG A 257 -12.92 -12.92 -3.79
C ARG A 257 -12.72 -13.11 -2.29
N ARG A 258 -13.23 -12.16 -1.53
CA ARG A 258 -13.16 -12.17 -0.08
C ARG A 258 -14.03 -13.30 0.44
N SER A 259 -13.40 -14.38 0.92
CA SER A 259 -14.10 -15.60 1.32
C SER A 259 -13.36 -16.36 2.42
N THR A 260 -14.05 -17.31 3.04
CA THR A 260 -13.46 -18.27 3.98
C THR A 260 -12.52 -19.25 3.26
N ALA A 261 -12.91 -19.69 2.05
CA ALA A 261 -12.07 -20.52 1.20
C ALA A 261 -10.70 -19.89 0.90
N ALA A 262 -10.66 -18.58 0.56
CA ALA A 262 -9.41 -17.86 0.32
C ALA A 262 -8.48 -17.80 1.55
N GLN A 263 -9.05 -17.73 2.75
CA GLN A 263 -8.26 -17.77 3.98
C GLN A 263 -7.73 -19.18 4.28
N VAL A 264 -8.55 -20.22 4.07
CA VAL A 264 -8.12 -21.61 4.15
C VAL A 264 -6.97 -21.87 3.18
N TYR A 265 -7.11 -21.42 1.93
CA TYR A 265 -6.06 -21.49 0.92
C TYR A 265 -4.79 -20.75 1.37
N SER A 266 -4.89 -19.53 1.93
CA SER A 266 -3.72 -18.80 2.44
C SER A 266 -2.98 -19.60 3.51
N VAL A 267 -3.68 -20.23 4.46
CA VAL A 267 -3.06 -21.05 5.50
C VAL A 267 -2.46 -22.33 4.92
N LEU A 268 -3.13 -22.96 3.95
CA LEU A 268 -2.61 -24.13 3.23
C LEU A 268 -1.30 -23.80 2.50
N LEU A 269 -1.30 -22.74 1.69
CA LEU A 269 -0.13 -22.28 0.95
C LEU A 269 1.04 -21.97 1.88
N ARG A 270 0.78 -21.26 3.00
CA ARG A 270 1.81 -20.99 4.01
C ARG A 270 2.46 -22.28 4.55
N ASN A 271 1.66 -23.30 4.84
CA ASN A 271 2.19 -24.57 5.37
C ASN A 271 3.04 -25.30 4.32
N ARG A 272 2.61 -25.29 3.05
CA ARG A 272 3.36 -25.89 1.95
C ARG A 272 4.67 -25.17 1.68
N LEU A 273 4.65 -23.83 1.60
CA LEU A 273 5.86 -23.02 1.46
C LEU A 273 6.82 -23.22 2.64
N HIS A 274 6.32 -23.31 3.88
CA HIS A 274 7.16 -23.58 5.04
C HIS A 274 7.82 -24.96 4.98
N ARG A 275 7.06 -26.00 4.62
CA ARG A 275 7.60 -27.35 4.46
C ARG A 275 8.66 -27.40 3.34
N SER A 276 8.27 -27.00 2.14
CA SER A 276 9.09 -27.08 0.92
C SER A 276 10.34 -26.20 1.00
N LEU A 277 10.19 -24.91 1.35
CA LEU A 277 11.28 -23.94 1.27
C LEU A 277 12.17 -23.91 2.53
N ARG A 278 11.60 -24.12 3.72
CA ARG A 278 12.36 -24.01 4.98
C ARG A 278 12.77 -25.36 5.53
N GLN A 279 11.87 -26.34 5.61
CA GLN A 279 12.18 -27.62 6.26
C GLN A 279 12.97 -28.56 5.35
N GLU A 280 12.53 -28.69 4.09
CA GLU A 280 13.11 -29.67 3.15
C GLU A 280 14.29 -29.09 2.37
N ALA A 281 14.14 -27.90 1.80
CA ALA A 281 15.15 -27.33 0.91
C ALA A 281 16.15 -26.36 1.59
N ALA A 282 15.85 -25.89 2.81
CA ALA A 282 16.64 -24.89 3.56
C ALA A 282 16.98 -23.62 2.74
N LEU A 283 16.07 -23.19 1.86
CA LEU A 283 16.24 -22.04 0.96
C LEU A 283 15.79 -20.72 1.57
N SER A 284 14.92 -20.77 2.58
CA SER A 284 14.34 -19.58 3.22
C SER A 284 14.16 -19.75 4.73
N TYR A 285 14.33 -18.66 5.47
CA TYR A 285 14.09 -18.64 6.91
C TYR A 285 12.64 -18.28 7.26
N THR A 286 12.00 -17.38 6.49
CA THR A 286 10.68 -16.82 6.81
C THR A 286 9.73 -16.79 5.60
N PRO A 287 9.35 -17.94 5.02
CA PRO A 287 8.23 -17.97 4.10
C PRO A 287 6.94 -17.61 4.84
N GLY A 288 6.13 -16.75 4.24
CA GLY A 288 4.91 -16.21 4.86
C GLY A 288 3.81 -15.94 3.86
N THR A 289 2.59 -15.82 4.38
CA THR A 289 1.43 -15.33 3.63
C THR A 289 0.65 -14.32 4.45
N SER A 290 0.02 -13.34 3.81
CA SER A 290 -0.99 -12.47 4.39
C SER A 290 -2.28 -12.52 3.58
N TYR A 291 -3.38 -12.21 4.26
CA TYR A 291 -4.71 -12.07 3.67
C TYR A 291 -5.34 -10.80 4.24
N ASP A 292 -5.49 -9.80 3.39
CA ASP A 292 -5.88 -8.45 3.78
C ASP A 292 -7.10 -8.02 2.96
N ALA A 293 -8.15 -7.51 3.60
CA ALA A 293 -9.33 -7.05 2.88
C ALA A 293 -8.98 -5.83 2.04
N ARG A 294 -9.32 -5.86 0.75
CA ARG A 294 -9.20 -4.72 -0.15
C ARG A 294 -10.46 -3.86 -0.08
N ASP A 295 -11.61 -4.52 -0.10
CA ASP A 295 -12.95 -3.93 -0.04
C ASP A 295 -13.97 -4.97 0.50
N GLY A 296 -15.27 -4.68 0.38
CA GLY A 296 -16.34 -5.59 0.80
C GLY A 296 -16.39 -6.92 0.04
N ARG A 297 -15.84 -6.98 -1.18
CA ARG A 297 -15.95 -8.11 -2.12
C ARG A 297 -14.62 -8.83 -2.38
N TYR A 298 -13.48 -8.14 -2.28
CA TYR A 298 -12.17 -8.67 -2.63
C TYR A 298 -11.14 -8.51 -1.51
N ALA A 299 -10.12 -9.36 -1.55
CA ALA A 299 -8.98 -9.36 -0.64
C ALA A 299 -7.67 -9.50 -1.43
N HIS A 300 -6.59 -8.96 -0.87
CA HIS A 300 -5.24 -9.26 -1.28
C HIS A 300 -4.76 -10.51 -0.57
N LEU A 301 -4.27 -11.47 -1.33
CA LEU A 301 -3.48 -12.58 -0.82
C LEU A 301 -2.03 -12.36 -1.24
N THR A 302 -1.15 -12.20 -0.27
CA THR A 302 0.28 -12.01 -0.52
C THR A 302 1.05 -13.20 0.01
N ALA A 303 1.97 -13.74 -0.77
CA ALA A 303 2.92 -14.76 -0.36
C ALA A 303 4.33 -14.22 -0.59
N TYR A 304 5.26 -14.48 0.33
CA TYR A 304 6.62 -13.98 0.22
C TYR A 304 7.61 -14.94 0.88
N THR A 305 8.86 -14.84 0.45
CA THR A 305 9.96 -15.64 0.97
C THR A 305 11.26 -14.89 0.75
N ASP A 306 12.15 -14.95 1.74
CA ASP A 306 13.51 -14.43 1.69
C ASP A 306 14.50 -15.54 1.32
N GLY A 307 15.58 -15.21 0.63
CA GLY A 307 16.67 -16.14 0.37
C GLY A 307 17.96 -15.45 -0.05
N LEU A 308 19.03 -16.25 -0.15
CA LEU A 308 20.35 -15.78 -0.58
C LEU A 308 20.42 -15.68 -2.12
N ALA A 309 21.24 -14.75 -2.61
CA ALA A 309 21.39 -14.47 -4.03
C ALA A 309 21.74 -15.70 -4.88
N GLU A 310 22.57 -16.57 -4.33
CA GLU A 310 23.04 -17.80 -4.97
C GLU A 310 21.91 -18.83 -5.19
N ASN A 311 20.81 -18.71 -4.44
CA ASN A 311 19.69 -19.65 -4.46
C ASN A 311 18.43 -19.12 -5.15
N HIS A 312 18.48 -17.90 -5.71
CA HIS A 312 17.30 -17.21 -6.26
C HIS A 312 16.51 -18.00 -7.30
N ASP A 313 17.20 -18.61 -8.26
CA ASP A 313 16.53 -19.39 -9.32
C ASP A 313 15.82 -20.63 -8.76
N ARG A 314 16.47 -21.32 -7.81
CA ARG A 314 15.90 -22.49 -7.13
C ARG A 314 14.74 -22.10 -6.22
N LEU A 315 14.88 -21.00 -5.48
CA LEU A 315 13.84 -20.44 -4.62
C LEU A 315 12.61 -20.03 -5.42
N LEU A 316 12.79 -19.29 -6.53
CA LEU A 316 11.70 -18.89 -7.42
C LEU A 316 10.96 -20.10 -7.97
N SER A 317 11.71 -21.11 -8.44
CA SER A 317 11.13 -22.34 -9.00
C SER A 317 10.31 -23.09 -7.96
N ALA A 318 10.86 -23.30 -6.75
CA ALA A 318 10.17 -24.00 -5.67
C ALA A 318 8.95 -23.21 -5.13
N PHE A 319 9.06 -21.88 -5.02
CA PHE A 319 7.97 -21.02 -4.59
C PHE A 319 6.78 -21.07 -5.55
N LEU A 320 7.04 -20.92 -6.86
CA LEU A 320 5.98 -20.98 -7.87
C LEU A 320 5.42 -22.39 -8.05
N HIS A 321 6.26 -23.42 -7.89
CA HIS A 321 5.82 -24.81 -7.97
C HIS A 321 4.69 -25.10 -6.99
N GLU A 322 4.79 -24.68 -5.73
CA GLU A 322 3.71 -24.92 -4.74
C GLU A 322 2.39 -24.24 -5.12
N ILE A 323 2.45 -23.04 -5.69
CA ILE A 323 1.28 -22.26 -6.09
C ILE A 323 0.63 -22.89 -7.33
N GLU A 324 1.44 -23.23 -8.33
CA GLU A 324 0.97 -23.86 -9.58
C GLU A 324 0.42 -25.26 -9.31
N LEU A 325 1.07 -26.04 -8.43
CA LEU A 325 0.61 -27.38 -8.03
C LEU A 325 -0.78 -27.34 -7.38
N LEU A 326 -1.06 -26.33 -6.55
CA LEU A 326 -2.38 -26.15 -5.93
C LEU A 326 -3.47 -25.78 -6.94
N ALA A 327 -3.12 -25.13 -8.05
CA ALA A 327 -4.05 -24.76 -9.11
C ALA A 327 -4.27 -25.91 -10.10
N ASP A 328 -3.20 -26.58 -10.51
CA ASP A 328 -3.23 -27.60 -11.55
C ASP A 328 -3.72 -28.97 -11.04
N HIS A 329 -3.64 -29.24 -9.72
CA HIS A 329 -4.05 -30.50 -9.12
C HIS A 329 -4.89 -30.34 -7.85
N LEU A 330 -5.81 -31.29 -7.64
CA LEU A 330 -6.56 -31.38 -6.38
C LEU A 330 -5.60 -31.69 -5.22
N THR A 331 -5.73 -30.91 -4.16
CA THR A 331 -5.05 -31.18 -2.90
C THR A 331 -5.63 -32.43 -2.24
N ALA A 332 -4.82 -33.22 -1.55
CA ALA A 332 -5.33 -34.40 -0.84
C ALA A 332 -6.43 -34.01 0.16
N PRO A 333 -7.58 -34.72 0.20
CA PRO A 333 -8.69 -34.37 1.09
C PRO A 333 -8.30 -34.20 2.56
N LYS A 334 -7.40 -35.07 3.04
CA LYS A 334 -6.88 -35.01 4.40
C LYS A 334 -6.10 -33.72 4.69
N GLU A 335 -5.30 -33.24 3.73
CA GLU A 335 -4.53 -32.01 3.92
C GLU A 335 -5.47 -30.80 4.02
N VAL A 336 -6.53 -30.76 3.18
CA VAL A 336 -7.56 -29.72 3.27
C VAL A 336 -8.31 -29.79 4.61
N SER A 337 -8.78 -30.98 5.01
CA SER A 337 -9.52 -31.14 6.27
C SER A 337 -8.70 -30.76 7.51
N ASP A 338 -7.39 -31.08 7.51
CA ASP A 338 -6.48 -30.72 8.60
C ASP A 338 -6.31 -29.18 8.69
N VAL A 339 -6.25 -28.48 7.54
CA VAL A 339 -6.20 -27.01 7.50
C VAL A 339 -7.53 -26.39 7.90
N VAL A 340 -8.66 -26.88 7.40
CA VAL A 340 -10.01 -26.41 7.80
C VAL A 340 -10.19 -26.54 9.31
N THR A 341 -9.82 -27.68 9.88
CA THR A 341 -9.85 -27.91 11.34
C THR A 341 -9.01 -26.88 12.09
N ARG A 342 -7.82 -26.56 11.59
CA ARG A 342 -6.94 -25.55 12.20
C ARG A 342 -7.52 -24.14 12.10
N VAL A 343 -8.07 -23.76 10.94
CA VAL A 343 -8.72 -22.46 10.73
C VAL A 343 -9.93 -22.34 11.65
N ARG A 344 -10.78 -23.36 11.71
CA ARG A 344 -11.92 -23.46 12.63
C ARG A 344 -11.48 -23.28 14.09
N ALA A 345 -10.45 -24.00 14.53
CA ALA A 345 -9.93 -23.88 15.90
C ALA A 345 -9.38 -22.48 16.19
N GLY A 346 -8.65 -21.87 15.26
CA GLY A 346 -8.16 -20.49 15.39
C GLY A 346 -9.30 -19.47 15.49
N ARG A 347 -10.38 -19.66 14.71
CA ARG A 347 -11.58 -18.81 14.74
C ARG A 347 -12.37 -18.96 16.04
N ARG A 348 -12.50 -20.18 16.56
CA ARG A 348 -13.12 -20.43 17.87
C ARG A 348 -12.35 -19.80 19.02
N LYS A 349 -11.02 -19.76 18.93
CA LYS A 349 -10.14 -19.07 19.89
C LYS A 349 -10.14 -17.54 19.73
N ALA A 350 -10.61 -16.99 18.61
CA ALA A 350 -10.69 -15.55 18.45
C ALA A 350 -11.67 -14.95 19.46
N SER A 351 -11.22 -13.91 20.17
CA SER A 351 -12.06 -13.20 21.15
C SER A 351 -13.30 -12.60 20.46
N ALA A 352 -14.39 -12.45 21.21
CA ALA A 352 -15.58 -11.75 20.68
C ALA A 352 -15.26 -10.32 20.26
N THR A 353 -14.36 -9.62 20.95
CA THR A 353 -13.84 -8.31 20.54
C THR A 353 -13.20 -8.35 19.15
N SER A 354 -12.39 -9.37 18.86
CA SER A 354 -11.80 -9.53 17.52
C SER A 354 -12.86 -9.79 16.45
N ARG A 355 -13.95 -10.49 16.79
CA ARG A 355 -15.09 -10.71 15.88
C ARG A 355 -15.90 -9.43 15.66
N ALA A 356 -16.22 -8.71 16.73
CA ALA A 356 -16.86 -7.40 16.72
C ALA A 356 -16.09 -6.42 15.83
N TYR A 357 -14.77 -6.32 16.04
CA TYR A 357 -13.89 -5.48 15.23
C TYR A 357 -13.88 -5.90 13.75
N GLY A 358 -13.73 -7.20 13.47
CA GLY A 358 -13.76 -7.72 12.11
C GLY A 358 -15.08 -7.41 11.39
N ASN A 359 -16.22 -7.52 12.08
CA ASN A 359 -17.55 -7.22 11.54
C ASN A 359 -17.81 -5.73 11.37
N ALA A 360 -17.34 -4.89 12.28
CA ALA A 360 -17.37 -3.45 12.13
C ALA A 360 -16.63 -3.02 10.85
N LEU A 361 -15.43 -3.54 10.61
CA LEU A 361 -14.69 -3.26 9.37
C LEU A 361 -15.35 -3.85 8.12
N ARG A 362 -16.09 -4.96 8.24
CA ARG A 362 -16.88 -5.49 7.11
C ARG A 362 -17.99 -4.53 6.72
N GLU A 363 -18.80 -4.11 7.69
CA GLU A 363 -19.89 -3.16 7.46
C GLU A 363 -19.35 -1.83 6.91
N LEU A 364 -18.25 -1.34 7.50
CA LEU A 364 -17.57 -0.12 7.04
C LEU A 364 -17.14 -0.20 5.57
N LEU A 365 -16.73 -1.37 5.09
CA LEU A 365 -16.32 -1.63 3.70
C LEU A 365 -17.49 -2.08 2.80
N GLY A 366 -18.73 -1.97 3.26
CA GLY A 366 -19.93 -2.32 2.50
C GLY A 366 -20.21 -3.82 2.38
N ALA A 367 -19.63 -4.65 3.24
CA ALA A 367 -19.94 -6.07 3.34
C ALA A 367 -20.86 -6.34 4.53
N GLU A 368 -21.76 -7.31 4.38
CA GLU A 368 -22.62 -7.73 5.47
C GLU A 368 -21.81 -8.29 6.65
N PRO A 369 -22.25 -8.01 7.90
CA PRO A 369 -21.72 -8.64 9.09
C PRO A 369 -21.78 -10.17 8.97
N TYR A 370 -20.74 -10.81 9.45
CA TYR A 370 -20.48 -12.23 9.26
C TYR A 370 -20.63 -12.93 10.62
N THR A 371 -21.70 -13.71 10.75
CA THR A 371 -22.02 -14.44 11.99
C THR A 371 -21.17 -15.69 12.14
N ASP A 372 -21.09 -16.23 13.35
CA ASP A 372 -20.41 -17.50 13.59
C ASP A 372 -21.08 -18.66 12.84
N ALA A 373 -22.41 -18.62 12.68
CA ALA A 373 -23.15 -19.60 11.89
C ALA A 373 -22.79 -19.52 10.39
N HIS A 374 -22.68 -18.31 9.83
CA HIS A 374 -22.21 -18.12 8.45
C HIS A 374 -20.78 -18.64 8.27
N LEU A 375 -19.89 -18.38 9.24
CA LEU A 375 -18.52 -18.88 9.19
C LEU A 375 -18.45 -20.41 9.24
N GLU A 376 -19.18 -21.05 10.15
CA GLU A 376 -19.19 -22.52 10.25
C GLU A 376 -19.78 -23.15 9.00
N SER A 377 -20.90 -22.60 8.49
CA SER A 377 -21.49 -23.01 7.20
C SER A 377 -20.49 -22.89 6.05
N ASP A 378 -19.79 -21.76 5.93
CA ASP A 378 -18.81 -21.56 4.87
C ASP A 378 -17.63 -22.54 5.00
N LEU A 379 -17.15 -22.80 6.23
CA LEU A 379 -16.09 -23.78 6.48
C LEU A 379 -16.50 -25.20 6.08
N ASP A 380 -17.76 -25.59 6.32
CA ASP A 380 -18.30 -26.90 5.92
C ASP A 380 -18.35 -27.08 4.40
N THR A 381 -18.43 -25.98 3.64
CA THR A 381 -18.36 -26.04 2.17
C THR A 381 -16.95 -26.14 1.61
N VAL A 382 -15.89 -25.99 2.42
CA VAL A 382 -14.51 -25.98 1.90
C VAL A 382 -13.98 -27.40 1.71
N ASP A 383 -13.95 -27.84 0.46
CA ASP A 383 -13.35 -29.10 0.02
C ASP A 383 -12.16 -28.88 -0.93
N THR A 384 -11.66 -29.96 -1.52
CA THR A 384 -10.50 -29.93 -2.44
C THR A 384 -10.77 -29.15 -3.72
N GLU A 385 -12.00 -29.20 -4.25
CA GLU A 385 -12.38 -28.50 -5.48
C GLU A 385 -12.51 -26.99 -5.22
N VAL A 386 -13.07 -26.60 -4.08
CA VAL A 386 -13.16 -25.20 -3.65
C VAL A 386 -11.77 -24.60 -3.44
N VAL A 387 -10.86 -25.34 -2.81
CA VAL A 387 -9.46 -24.93 -2.65
C VAL A 387 -8.78 -24.78 -4.02
N GLN A 388 -8.95 -25.74 -4.94
CA GLN A 388 -8.36 -25.65 -6.29
C GLN A 388 -8.92 -24.46 -7.08
N ARG A 389 -10.24 -24.21 -7.05
CA ARG A 389 -10.83 -23.02 -7.69
C ARG A 389 -10.27 -21.72 -7.12
N THR A 390 -10.04 -21.68 -5.82
CA THR A 390 -9.39 -20.53 -5.17
C THR A 390 -7.94 -20.40 -5.63
N ALA A 391 -7.20 -21.51 -5.77
CA ALA A 391 -5.84 -21.53 -6.27
C ALA A 391 -5.74 -21.01 -7.72
N VAL A 392 -6.69 -21.41 -8.58
CA VAL A 392 -6.82 -20.89 -9.94
C VAL A 392 -7.08 -19.38 -9.92
N GLU A 393 -8.00 -18.90 -9.08
CA GLU A 393 -8.27 -17.46 -8.92
C GLU A 393 -7.02 -16.68 -8.44
N VAL A 394 -6.26 -17.25 -7.51
CA VAL A 394 -4.98 -16.70 -7.05
C VAL A 394 -3.98 -16.62 -8.21
N LEU A 395 -3.85 -17.70 -9.00
CA LEU A 395 -2.89 -17.79 -10.09
C LEU A 395 -3.26 -16.84 -11.24
N ASP A 396 -4.53 -16.76 -11.62
CA ASP A 396 -5.01 -15.89 -12.70
C ASP A 396 -4.82 -14.41 -12.37
N SER A 397 -4.94 -14.05 -11.09
CA SER A 397 -4.68 -12.68 -10.64
C SER A 397 -3.21 -12.41 -10.29
N ALA A 398 -2.29 -13.38 -10.38
CA ALA A 398 -0.96 -13.25 -9.77
C ALA A 398 -0.10 -12.11 -10.34
N VAL A 399 0.60 -11.40 -9.46
CA VAL A 399 1.72 -10.51 -9.80
C VAL A 399 2.93 -10.96 -9.01
N VAL A 400 3.95 -11.44 -9.72
CA VAL A 400 5.15 -12.06 -9.14
C VAL A 400 6.34 -11.12 -9.21
N MET A 401 6.97 -10.88 -8.07
CA MET A 401 8.27 -10.25 -7.95
C MET A 401 9.35 -11.32 -8.07
N VAL A 402 10.14 -11.25 -9.14
CA VAL A 402 11.24 -12.20 -9.38
C VAL A 402 12.60 -11.56 -9.09
N PRO A 403 13.48 -12.26 -8.36
CA PRO A 403 14.85 -11.84 -8.21
C PRO A 403 15.65 -12.15 -9.49
N GLY A 404 16.52 -11.23 -9.91
CA GLY A 404 17.50 -11.49 -10.97
C GLY A 404 16.96 -11.45 -12.40
N SER A 405 17.59 -12.25 -13.27
CA SER A 405 17.48 -12.12 -14.74
C SER A 405 16.60 -13.17 -15.42
N ARG A 406 16.09 -14.16 -14.70
CA ARG A 406 15.30 -15.26 -15.25
C ARG A 406 13.80 -14.94 -15.20
N ALA A 407 13.08 -15.29 -16.26
CA ALA A 407 11.61 -15.24 -16.27
C ALA A 407 11.07 -16.53 -15.60
N PRO A 408 9.93 -16.46 -14.89
CA PRO A 408 9.40 -17.60 -14.15
C PRO A 408 8.97 -18.75 -15.09
N SER A 409 7.96 -18.50 -15.94
CA SER A 409 7.46 -19.44 -16.95
C SER A 409 6.66 -18.69 -18.02
N ALA A 410 6.25 -19.38 -19.08
CA ALA A 410 5.42 -18.79 -20.16
C ALA A 410 4.02 -18.35 -19.70
N ARG A 411 3.57 -18.79 -18.52
CA ARG A 411 2.29 -18.41 -17.92
C ARG A 411 2.26 -16.92 -17.58
N TYR A 412 3.36 -16.37 -17.05
CA TYR A 412 3.42 -14.99 -16.56
C TYR A 412 3.90 -14.04 -17.65
N ARG A 413 3.15 -12.96 -17.85
CA ARG A 413 3.53 -11.90 -18.79
C ARG A 413 4.49 -10.92 -18.13
N PRO A 414 5.55 -10.47 -18.79
CA PRO A 414 6.42 -9.43 -18.24
C PRO A 414 5.62 -8.13 -18.07
N ALA A 415 5.68 -7.55 -16.88
CA ALA A 415 5.11 -6.23 -16.63
C ALA A 415 5.78 -5.18 -17.54
N PRO A 416 5.02 -4.21 -18.07
CA PRO A 416 5.57 -3.24 -19.02
C PRO A 416 6.70 -2.40 -18.41
N ARG A 417 7.91 -2.50 -18.98
CA ARG A 417 9.05 -1.62 -18.63
C ARG A 417 9.04 -0.28 -19.38
N PHE A 418 8.19 -0.18 -20.39
CA PHE A 418 8.08 0.95 -21.30
C PHE A 418 6.60 1.22 -21.60
N SER A 419 6.29 2.45 -21.94
CA SER A 419 4.95 2.83 -22.36
C SER A 419 4.62 2.22 -23.73
N SER A 420 3.34 1.98 -24.00
CA SER A 420 2.86 1.44 -25.27
C SER A 420 3.11 2.37 -26.46
N GLY A 421 3.22 3.68 -26.22
CA GLY A 421 3.46 4.68 -27.24
C GLY A 421 3.99 6.00 -26.70
N GLY A 422 4.48 6.84 -27.62
CA GLY A 422 4.87 8.22 -27.34
C GLY A 422 3.71 9.19 -27.41
N VAL A 423 3.94 10.44 -27.01
CA VAL A 423 3.11 11.59 -27.41
C VAL A 423 3.62 12.18 -28.71
N ASP A 424 2.75 12.89 -29.43
CA ASP A 424 3.13 13.74 -30.54
C ASP A 424 3.59 15.10 -30.05
N GLY A 425 4.57 15.69 -30.72
CA GLY A 425 5.06 17.02 -30.36
C GLY A 425 6.47 17.31 -30.85
N GLU A 426 7.09 18.31 -30.21
CA GLU A 426 8.44 18.74 -30.56
C GLU A 426 9.48 17.76 -30.00
N ALA A 427 10.40 17.30 -30.85
CA ALA A 427 11.51 16.46 -30.45
C ALA A 427 12.76 17.29 -30.09
N LEU A 428 13.15 17.22 -28.83
CA LEU A 428 14.38 17.81 -28.30
C LEU A 428 15.50 16.76 -28.24
N ARG A 429 16.72 17.18 -28.58
CA ARG A 429 17.92 16.34 -28.51
C ARG A 429 18.67 16.58 -27.21
N SER A 430 19.34 15.54 -26.71
CA SER A 430 20.30 15.66 -25.60
C SER A 430 21.40 16.67 -25.95
N THR A 431 21.82 17.48 -24.98
CA THR A 431 22.96 18.41 -25.13
C THR A 431 24.30 17.67 -25.27
N ASN A 432 24.34 16.39 -24.88
CA ASN A 432 25.46 15.48 -25.05
C ASN A 432 25.44 14.73 -26.41
N ALA A 433 24.53 15.07 -27.33
CA ALA A 433 24.50 14.46 -28.65
C ALA A 433 25.81 14.69 -29.44
N PRO A 434 26.29 13.71 -30.22
CA PRO A 434 25.66 12.41 -30.49
C PRO A 434 26.06 11.28 -29.51
N VAL A 435 26.84 11.58 -28.47
CA VAL A 435 27.25 10.56 -27.48
C VAL A 435 26.04 10.02 -26.71
N ASP A 436 25.08 10.90 -26.43
CA ASP A 436 23.74 10.53 -25.98
C ASP A 436 22.74 10.77 -27.12
N SER A 437 22.17 9.69 -27.65
CA SER A 437 21.17 9.71 -28.72
C SER A 437 19.73 9.85 -28.21
N SER A 438 19.55 10.07 -26.90
CA SER A 438 18.22 10.21 -26.31
C SER A 438 17.45 11.38 -26.92
N ARG A 439 16.14 11.18 -27.08
CA ARG A 439 15.19 12.19 -27.55
C ARG A 439 14.08 12.39 -26.53
N LEU A 440 13.73 13.63 -26.28
CA LEU A 440 12.57 14.00 -25.46
C LEU A 440 11.53 14.61 -26.39
N ILE A 441 10.35 14.01 -26.47
CA ILE A 441 9.22 14.56 -27.20
C ILE A 441 8.28 15.23 -26.20
N VAL A 442 7.91 16.47 -26.46
CA VAL A 442 7.00 17.24 -25.60
C VAL A 442 5.86 17.73 -26.46
N GLY A 443 4.65 17.34 -26.08
CA GLY A 443 3.39 17.68 -26.76
C GLY A 443 2.44 18.45 -25.85
N ALA A 444 1.25 18.73 -26.37
CA ALA A 444 0.14 19.23 -25.55
C ALA A 444 -0.37 18.16 -24.57
N ASP A 445 -0.27 16.88 -24.95
CA ASP A 445 -0.82 15.76 -24.16
C ASP A 445 0.12 15.21 -23.09
N GLY A 446 1.42 15.52 -23.16
CA GLY A 446 2.41 14.93 -22.25
C GLY A 446 3.86 15.03 -22.72
N VAL A 447 4.68 14.16 -22.15
CA VAL A 447 6.11 14.07 -22.43
C VAL A 447 6.55 12.61 -22.60
N SER A 448 7.39 12.36 -23.59
CA SER A 448 7.97 11.04 -23.88
C SER A 448 9.49 11.09 -23.96
N LEU A 449 10.16 10.21 -23.22
CA LEU A 449 11.60 10.02 -23.27
C LEU A 449 11.94 8.75 -24.04
N PHE A 450 12.72 8.89 -25.10
CA PHE A 450 13.27 7.80 -25.90
C PHE A 450 14.77 7.71 -25.63
N ARG A 451 15.20 6.64 -24.95
CA ARG A 451 16.63 6.24 -24.84
C ARG A 451 16.99 5.11 -25.82
N GLY A 452 16.04 4.75 -26.68
CA GLY A 452 16.06 3.62 -27.60
C GLY A 452 14.74 3.61 -28.38
N PRO A 453 14.31 2.45 -28.92
CA PRO A 453 13.12 2.39 -29.77
C PRO A 453 11.81 2.54 -28.99
N ARG A 454 11.79 2.26 -27.69
CA ARG A 454 10.59 2.31 -26.85
C ARG A 454 10.60 3.53 -25.91
N PRO A 455 9.47 4.25 -25.78
CA PRO A 455 9.38 5.41 -24.92
C PRO A 455 9.07 5.06 -23.47
N LEU A 456 9.43 5.98 -22.57
CA LEU A 456 8.72 6.21 -21.32
C LEU A 456 7.89 7.47 -21.50
N THR A 457 6.59 7.38 -21.27
CA THR A 457 5.63 8.47 -21.51
C THR A 457 4.86 8.75 -20.24
N VAL A 458 4.73 10.04 -19.90
CA VAL A 458 3.75 10.50 -18.92
C VAL A 458 2.80 11.46 -19.64
N ARG A 459 1.54 11.04 -19.77
CA ARG A 459 0.45 11.89 -20.24
C ARG A 459 0.08 12.85 -19.10
N PHE A 460 -0.11 14.14 -19.39
CA PHE A 460 -0.36 15.13 -18.33
C PHE A 460 -1.66 14.85 -17.56
N ARG A 461 -2.71 14.39 -18.26
CA ARG A 461 -3.99 13.97 -17.66
C ARG A 461 -3.89 12.76 -16.71
N GLU A 462 -2.85 11.95 -16.87
CA GLU A 462 -2.56 10.76 -16.06
C GLU A 462 -1.37 11.01 -15.13
N CYS A 463 -0.90 12.26 -14.99
CA CYS A 463 0.17 12.61 -14.08
C CYS A 463 -0.39 12.72 -12.66
N GLU A 464 0.01 11.79 -11.79
CA GLU A 464 -0.48 11.75 -10.40
C GLU A 464 0.29 12.73 -9.49
N ALA A 465 1.55 13.03 -9.83
CA ALA A 465 2.35 14.10 -9.25
C ALA A 465 3.48 14.55 -10.19
N MET A 466 3.80 15.85 -10.17
CA MET A 466 5.01 16.41 -10.76
C MET A 466 5.84 17.11 -9.69
N LEU A 467 7.01 16.56 -9.36
CA LEU A 467 7.97 17.23 -8.48
C LEU A 467 8.69 18.34 -9.26
N ALA A 468 8.73 19.54 -8.71
CA ALA A 468 9.25 20.74 -9.35
C ALA A 468 10.34 21.41 -8.51
N TRP A 469 11.56 21.45 -9.05
CA TRP A 469 12.70 22.12 -8.41
C TRP A 469 12.89 23.55 -8.96
N PRO A 470 13.42 24.49 -8.14
CA PRO A 470 13.72 25.85 -8.55
C PRO A 470 14.74 25.97 -9.70
N ASP A 471 15.59 24.96 -9.90
CA ASP A 471 16.55 24.89 -11.01
C ASP A 471 15.92 24.50 -12.35
N GLY A 472 14.59 24.34 -12.39
CA GLY A 472 13.81 24.00 -13.57
C GLY A 472 13.62 22.51 -13.81
N ALA A 473 14.23 21.63 -13.00
CA ALA A 473 14.02 20.20 -13.13
C ALA A 473 12.58 19.80 -12.78
N ARG A 474 12.07 18.81 -13.51
CA ARG A 474 10.73 18.24 -13.31
C ARG A 474 10.82 16.73 -13.24
N ARG A 475 10.12 16.12 -12.28
CA ARG A 475 9.94 14.67 -12.22
C ARG A 475 8.45 14.37 -12.23
N LEU A 476 7.99 13.79 -13.32
CA LEU A 476 6.60 13.42 -13.52
C LEU A 476 6.41 11.95 -13.14
N ILE A 477 5.34 11.66 -12.41
CA ILE A 477 4.92 10.31 -12.04
C ILE A 477 3.55 10.08 -12.69
N GLY A 478 3.49 9.13 -13.62
CA GLY A 478 2.26 8.70 -14.28
C GLY A 478 1.44 7.77 -13.39
N ARG A 479 0.14 7.65 -13.68
CA ARG A 479 -0.79 6.76 -12.98
C ARG A 479 -0.37 5.30 -12.99
N ASP A 480 0.27 4.84 -14.06
CA ASP A 480 0.86 3.50 -14.18
C ASP A 480 2.14 3.31 -13.35
N GLY A 481 2.62 4.35 -12.67
CA GLY A 481 3.85 4.34 -11.91
C GLY A 481 5.11 4.64 -12.74
N PHE A 482 5.00 4.89 -14.05
CA PHE A 482 6.15 5.36 -14.83
C PHE A 482 6.62 6.72 -14.30
N LEU A 483 7.94 6.83 -14.19
CA LEU A 483 8.61 8.01 -13.66
C LEU A 483 9.55 8.56 -14.73
N LEU A 484 9.37 9.83 -15.05
CA LEU A 484 10.17 10.54 -16.03
C LEU A 484 10.79 11.77 -15.37
N THR A 485 12.11 11.83 -15.31
CA THR A 485 12.84 13.03 -14.84
C THR A 485 13.37 13.81 -16.04
N VAL A 486 13.04 15.10 -16.08
CA VAL A 486 13.47 16.08 -17.05
C VAL A 486 14.40 17.07 -16.37
N GLU A 487 15.66 17.05 -16.80
CA GLU A 487 16.70 18.00 -16.38
C GLU A 487 16.92 18.99 -17.52
N PRO A 488 16.47 20.26 -17.42
CA PRO A 488 16.53 21.20 -18.54
C PRO A 488 17.96 21.43 -19.06
N THR A 489 18.97 21.32 -18.20
CA THR A 489 20.41 21.40 -18.54
C THR A 489 20.88 20.30 -19.50
N LEU A 490 20.16 19.18 -19.61
CA LEU A 490 20.51 18.04 -20.45
C LEU A 490 19.81 18.05 -21.82
N TRP A 491 18.93 19.03 -22.07
CA TRP A 491 18.15 19.10 -23.31
C TRP A 491 18.37 20.40 -24.07
N THR A 492 18.46 20.30 -25.38
CA THR A 492 18.40 21.48 -26.25
C THR A 492 17.10 22.24 -26.00
N ARG A 493 17.17 23.58 -25.91
CA ARG A 493 16.04 24.47 -25.55
C ARG A 493 15.43 24.19 -24.17
N GLY A 494 16.22 23.67 -23.22
CA GLY A 494 15.76 23.32 -21.87
C GLY A 494 15.05 24.42 -21.08
N ALA A 495 15.37 25.71 -21.30
CA ALA A 495 14.65 26.80 -20.62
C ALA A 495 13.15 26.85 -20.99
N SER A 496 12.81 26.60 -22.26
CA SER A 496 11.42 26.55 -22.73
C SER A 496 10.67 25.29 -22.30
N LEU A 497 11.42 24.23 -21.96
CA LEU A 497 10.89 22.92 -21.60
C LEU A 497 10.14 22.96 -20.27
N THR A 498 10.74 23.59 -19.25
CA THR A 498 10.14 23.72 -17.92
C THR A 498 8.76 24.38 -17.97
N ALA A 499 8.65 25.53 -18.65
CA ALA A 499 7.39 26.27 -18.77
C ALA A 499 6.29 25.45 -19.47
N ARG A 500 6.65 24.63 -20.46
CA ARG A 500 5.68 23.77 -21.16
C ARG A 500 5.18 22.63 -20.28
N LEU A 501 6.04 22.04 -19.46
CA LEU A 501 5.64 21.01 -18.50
C LEU A 501 4.72 21.60 -17.42
N ASP A 502 5.06 22.79 -16.91
CA ASP A 502 4.25 23.50 -15.91
C ASP A 502 2.87 23.90 -16.44
N ALA A 503 2.78 24.29 -17.72
CA ALA A 503 1.50 24.61 -18.35
C ALA A 503 0.64 23.36 -18.63
N GLY A 504 1.27 22.20 -18.83
CA GLY A 504 0.58 20.95 -19.14
C GLY A 504 0.03 20.21 -17.93
N VAL A 505 0.73 20.26 -16.80
CA VAL A 505 0.34 19.54 -15.57
C VAL A 505 -0.57 20.42 -14.71
N PRO A 506 -1.74 19.91 -14.27
CA PRO A 506 -2.63 20.63 -13.36
C PRO A 506 -1.92 21.09 -12.07
N ALA A 507 -2.18 22.32 -11.63
CA ALA A 507 -1.46 22.95 -10.51
C ALA A 507 -1.60 22.18 -9.18
N ASP A 508 -2.72 21.48 -8.99
CA ASP A 508 -2.96 20.59 -7.85
C ASP A 508 -2.03 19.37 -7.82
N ARG A 509 -1.46 18.97 -8.96
CA ARG A 509 -0.51 17.86 -9.09
C ARG A 509 0.94 18.29 -8.94
N VAL A 510 1.21 19.59 -8.91
CA VAL A 510 2.58 20.13 -8.80
C VAL A 510 3.04 20.15 -7.36
N VAL A 511 4.23 19.60 -7.14
CA VAL A 511 4.86 19.43 -5.84
C VAL A 511 6.17 20.24 -5.83
N PRO A 512 6.20 21.40 -5.16
CA PRO A 512 7.43 22.17 -5.00
C PRO A 512 8.45 21.40 -4.16
N MET A 513 9.68 21.36 -4.65
CA MET A 513 10.82 20.69 -4.02
C MET A 513 11.86 21.72 -3.53
N PRO A 514 12.63 21.41 -2.47
CA PRO A 514 13.69 22.30 -2.01
C PRO A 514 14.80 22.44 -3.07
N ARG A 515 15.52 23.56 -3.03
CA ARG A 515 16.66 23.80 -3.92
C ARG A 515 17.74 22.73 -3.73
N ARG A 516 18.27 22.20 -4.83
CA ARG A 516 19.40 21.26 -4.83
C ARG A 516 20.75 22.00 -4.75
N PRO A 517 21.76 21.44 -4.07
CA PRO A 517 23.15 21.89 -4.19
C PRO A 517 23.62 21.88 -5.65
N ALA A 518 24.45 22.85 -6.04
CA ALA A 518 24.90 22.99 -7.43
C ALA A 518 25.62 21.73 -7.98
N GLY A 519 26.31 20.99 -7.11
CA GLY A 519 26.99 19.73 -7.48
C GLY A 519 26.04 18.56 -7.80
N GLU A 520 24.79 18.63 -7.35
CA GLU A 520 23.76 17.61 -7.63
C GLU A 520 22.98 17.89 -8.91
N ILE A 521 23.08 19.10 -9.46
CA ILE A 521 22.39 19.48 -10.70
C ILE A 521 23.14 18.85 -11.88
N PRO A 522 22.52 17.95 -12.65
CA PRO A 522 23.17 17.35 -13.80
C PRO A 522 23.54 18.41 -14.83
N VAL A 523 24.74 18.31 -15.38
CA VAL A 523 25.22 19.20 -16.46
C VAL A 523 25.77 18.34 -17.59
N ALA A 524 25.72 18.87 -18.81
CA ALA A 524 26.34 18.24 -19.97
C ALA A 524 27.85 18.10 -19.75
N ARG A 525 28.40 16.89 -19.90
CA ARG A 525 29.83 16.61 -19.64
C ARG A 525 30.59 16.07 -20.85
N THR A 526 30.00 16.09 -22.05
CA THR A 526 30.67 15.55 -23.24
C THR A 526 31.68 16.51 -23.84
N SER A 527 32.95 16.09 -23.88
CA SER A 527 34.06 16.81 -24.48
C SER A 527 33.97 16.89 -26.02
N ARG A 528 34.68 17.84 -26.63
CA ARG A 528 34.73 17.99 -28.10
C ARG A 528 35.26 16.72 -28.78
N TYR A 529 36.27 16.08 -28.19
CA TYR A 529 36.87 14.84 -28.70
C TYR A 529 35.86 13.69 -28.74
N GLU A 530 35.09 13.49 -27.67
CA GLU A 530 34.08 12.43 -27.60
C GLU A 530 32.96 12.64 -28.64
N ARG A 531 32.52 13.89 -28.86
CA ARG A 531 31.52 14.19 -29.90
C ARG A 531 32.02 13.86 -31.30
N VAL A 532 33.27 14.18 -31.60
CA VAL A 532 33.90 13.88 -32.90
C VAL A 532 34.03 12.37 -33.07
N ARG A 533 34.59 11.67 -32.07
CA ARG A 533 34.74 10.20 -32.11
C ARG A 533 33.40 9.47 -32.27
N ALA A 534 32.33 9.95 -31.63
CA ALA A 534 31.01 9.36 -31.75
C ALA A 534 30.37 9.56 -33.14
N ARG A 535 30.72 10.62 -33.88
CA ARG A 535 30.25 10.84 -35.26
C ARG A 535 30.86 9.88 -36.28
N PHE A 536 32.05 9.34 -36.00
CA PHE A 536 32.78 8.44 -36.90
C PHE A 536 32.59 6.94 -36.58
N LYS A 537 31.77 6.61 -35.56
CA LYS A 537 31.49 5.23 -35.13
C LYS A 537 30.20 4.64 -35.72
N HIS A 538 29.58 5.32 -36.67
CA HIS A 538 28.36 4.88 -37.34
C HIS A 538 28.62 4.56 -38.80
#